data_AF-A0A8B9F7A0-F1
#
_entry.id   AF-A0A8B9F7A0-F1
#
_cell.length_a   1.000
_cell.length_b   1.000
_cell.length_c   1.000
_cell.angle_alpha   90.00
_cell.angle_beta   90.00
_cell.angle_gamma   90.00
#
_symmetry.space_group_name_H-M   'P 1'
#
loop_
_entity.id
_entity.type
_entity.pdbx_description
1 polymer ?
#
loop_
_entity_poly.entity_id
_entity_poly.type
_entity_poly.pdbx_seq_one_letter_code
_entity_poly.pdbx_strand_id
1 'polypeptide(L)'
;KEQNSESMKQKGNEEFSQGNFDCAIMLYTNIEFCPANHLLYGNRALCLILTQQYKGALADGKRAIDLKPNWPKGHYHFCKALLSLGEGFATMQHVWIAQKQKEGIVEVFLVENGH
;
A
#
# COMPACT_ATOMS: atom_id res chain seq x y z
N LYS A 1 -1.33 -13.33 20.86
CA LYS A 1 -1.76 -13.26 19.44
C LYS A 1 -0.85 -12.36 18.60
N GLU A 2 -0.37 -11.22 19.13
CA GLU A 2 0.56 -10.32 18.41
C GLU A 2 1.98 -10.86 18.17
N GLN A 3 2.56 -11.62 19.13
CA GLN A 3 3.89 -12.22 18.95
C GLN A 3 4.01 -13.10 17.69
N ASN A 4 2.92 -13.79 17.33
CA ASN A 4 2.93 -14.62 16.13
C ASN A 4 2.85 -13.76 14.85
N SER A 5 2.11 -12.65 14.89
CA SER A 5 2.03 -11.71 13.76
C SER A 5 3.36 -11.00 13.49
N GLU A 6 4.08 -10.60 14.55
CA GLU A 6 5.38 -9.95 14.41
C GLU A 6 6.43 -10.92 13.85
N SER A 7 6.43 -12.18 14.33
CA SER A 7 7.30 -13.24 13.81
C SER A 7 7.00 -13.56 12.33
N MET A 8 5.73 -13.67 11.94
CA MET A 8 5.36 -13.91 10.54
C MET A 8 5.72 -12.73 9.64
N LYS A 9 5.59 -11.49 10.13
CA LYS A 9 6.07 -10.29 9.43
C LYS A 9 7.58 -10.36 9.19
N GLN A 10 8.35 -10.75 10.20
CA GLN A 10 9.79 -10.86 10.09
C GLN A 10 10.21 -11.94 9.09
N LYS A 11 9.58 -13.12 9.13
CA LYS A 11 9.76 -14.17 8.12
C LYS A 11 9.37 -13.67 6.72
N GLY A 12 8.28 -12.93 6.59
CA GLY A 12 7.88 -12.32 5.32
C GLY A 12 8.93 -11.35 4.78
N ASN A 13 9.57 -10.57 5.65
CA ASN A 13 10.67 -9.68 5.27
C ASN A 13 11.94 -10.46 4.87
N GLU A 14 12.22 -11.58 5.53
CA GLU A 14 13.33 -12.47 5.18
C GLU A 14 13.12 -13.08 3.80
N GLU A 15 11.95 -13.65 3.53
CA GLU A 15 11.59 -14.19 2.19
C GLU A 15 11.61 -13.09 1.12
N PHE A 16 11.13 -11.88 1.45
CA PHE A 16 11.21 -10.73 0.56
C PHE A 16 12.66 -10.37 0.22
N SER A 17 13.56 -10.42 1.20
CA SER A 17 14.98 -10.12 1.01
C SER A 17 15.70 -11.21 0.20
N GLN A 18 15.19 -12.44 0.24
CA GLN A 18 15.66 -13.55 -0.58
C GLN A 18 15.09 -13.51 -2.02
N GLY A 19 14.15 -12.61 -2.31
CA GLY A 19 13.47 -12.51 -3.61
C GLY A 19 12.30 -13.47 -3.79
N ASN A 20 11.92 -14.20 -2.74
CA ASN A 20 10.80 -15.15 -2.74
C ASN A 20 9.48 -14.39 -2.49
N PHE A 21 9.04 -13.60 -3.46
CA PHE A 21 7.89 -12.71 -3.28
C PHE A 21 6.58 -13.46 -3.06
N ASP A 22 6.36 -14.63 -3.69
CA ASP A 22 5.15 -15.42 -3.51
C ASP A 22 5.03 -15.99 -2.09
N CYS A 23 6.13 -16.50 -1.54
CA CYS A 23 6.21 -16.94 -0.15
C CYS A 23 5.96 -15.77 0.82
N ALA A 24 6.56 -14.60 0.54
CA ALA A 24 6.36 -13.40 1.32
C ALA A 24 4.88 -12.97 1.33
N ILE A 25 4.18 -13.03 0.17
CA ILE A 25 2.75 -12.73 0.08
C ILE A 25 1.94 -13.66 0.99
N MET A 26 2.20 -14.97 0.95
CA MET A 26 1.51 -15.93 1.83
C MET A 26 1.72 -15.60 3.31
N LEU A 27 2.96 -15.28 3.70
CA LEU A 27 3.29 -14.90 5.07
C LEU A 27 2.60 -13.60 5.50
N TYR A 28 2.48 -12.64 4.59
CA TYR A 28 1.70 -11.42 4.83
C TYR A 28 0.19 -11.65 4.77
N THR A 29 -0.32 -12.77 4.26
CA THR A 29 -1.77 -13.01 4.21
C THR A 29 -2.40 -13.14 5.61
N ASN A 30 -1.55 -13.35 6.64
CA ASN A 30 -1.92 -13.28 8.06
C ASN A 30 -2.41 -11.90 8.55
N ILE A 31 -2.52 -10.89 7.66
CA ILE A 31 -3.17 -9.60 7.96
C ILE A 31 -4.59 -9.79 8.54
N GLU A 32 -5.29 -10.88 8.23
CA GLU A 32 -6.61 -11.18 8.83
C GLU A 32 -6.58 -11.21 10.37
N PHE A 33 -5.44 -11.59 10.97
CA PHE A 33 -5.27 -11.58 12.42
C PHE A 33 -4.90 -10.20 12.98
N CYS A 34 -4.42 -9.28 12.14
CA CYS A 34 -3.99 -7.93 12.50
C CYS A 34 -4.44 -6.90 11.44
N PRO A 35 -5.75 -6.73 11.21
CA PRO A 35 -6.27 -5.95 10.09
C PRO A 35 -6.04 -4.44 10.22
N ALA A 36 -5.57 -3.97 11.38
CA ALA A 36 -5.21 -2.58 11.63
C ALA A 36 -3.74 -2.25 11.30
N ASN A 37 -2.93 -3.24 10.92
CA ASN A 37 -1.50 -3.02 10.68
C ASN A 37 -1.21 -2.61 9.22
N HIS A 38 -1.17 -1.30 8.97
CA HIS A 38 -0.84 -0.71 7.66
C HIS A 38 0.49 -1.21 7.05
N LEU A 39 1.48 -1.59 7.88
CA LEU A 39 2.78 -2.07 7.39
C LEU A 39 2.65 -3.41 6.65
N LEU A 40 1.79 -4.30 7.14
CA LEU A 40 1.58 -5.60 6.50
C LEU A 40 0.93 -5.44 5.12
N TYR A 41 -0.08 -4.57 5.01
CA TYR A 41 -0.69 -4.24 3.72
C TYR A 41 0.32 -3.62 2.75
N GLY A 42 1.15 -2.68 3.20
CA GLY A 42 2.15 -2.08 2.30
C GLY A 42 3.25 -3.05 1.87
N ASN A 43 3.72 -3.92 2.77
CA ASN A 43 4.68 -4.97 2.42
C ASN A 43 4.08 -5.97 1.43
N ARG A 44 2.82 -6.39 1.63
CA ARG A 44 2.10 -7.26 0.69
C ARG A 44 1.88 -6.56 -0.66
N ALA A 45 1.48 -5.29 -0.65
CA ALA A 45 1.33 -4.49 -1.86
C ALA A 45 2.64 -4.41 -2.66
N LEU A 46 3.78 -4.23 -2.00
CA LEU A 46 5.07 -4.23 -2.68
C LEU A 46 5.38 -5.57 -3.35
N CYS A 47 5.16 -6.69 -2.65
CA CYS A 47 5.34 -8.02 -3.24
C CYS A 47 4.41 -8.25 -4.43
N LEU A 48 3.16 -7.80 -4.33
CA LEU A 48 2.18 -7.88 -5.41
C LEU A 48 2.59 -7.04 -6.62
N ILE A 49 3.19 -5.86 -6.42
CA ILE A 49 3.74 -5.05 -7.52
C ILE A 49 4.89 -5.79 -8.22
N LEU A 50 5.77 -6.41 -7.45
CA LEU A 50 6.93 -7.15 -7.99
C LEU A 50 6.51 -8.41 -8.75
N THR A 51 5.42 -9.05 -8.33
CA THR A 51 4.81 -10.20 -9.02
C THR A 51 3.79 -9.80 -10.09
N GLN A 52 3.72 -8.50 -10.43
CA GLN A 52 2.82 -7.93 -11.46
C GLN A 52 1.31 -8.09 -11.16
N GLN A 53 0.95 -8.39 -9.92
CA GLN A 53 -0.42 -8.48 -9.43
C GLN A 53 -0.96 -7.10 -9.02
N TYR A 54 -1.02 -6.17 -9.97
CA TYR A 54 -1.30 -4.76 -9.70
C TYR A 54 -2.68 -4.50 -9.09
N LYS A 55 -3.70 -5.28 -9.45
CA LYS A 55 -5.06 -5.15 -8.88
C LYS A 55 -5.08 -5.41 -7.38
N GLY A 56 -4.37 -6.45 -6.92
CA GLY A 56 -4.23 -6.76 -5.50
C GLY A 56 -3.40 -5.70 -4.78
N ALA A 57 -2.29 -5.28 -5.39
CA ALA A 57 -1.45 -4.22 -4.85
C ALA A 57 -2.19 -2.89 -4.66
N LEU A 58 -3.10 -2.57 -5.58
CA LEU A 58 -3.96 -1.39 -5.49
C LEU A 58 -4.86 -1.46 -4.26
N ALA A 59 -5.55 -2.58 -4.06
CA ALA A 59 -6.44 -2.78 -2.92
C ALA A 59 -5.68 -2.68 -1.58
N ASP A 60 -4.51 -3.30 -1.50
CA ASP A 60 -3.65 -3.26 -0.31
C ASP A 60 -3.05 -1.88 -0.06
N GLY A 61 -2.59 -1.21 -1.11
CA GLY A 61 -2.10 0.16 -1.04
C GLY A 61 -3.17 1.12 -0.52
N LYS A 62 -4.40 0.99 -1.04
CA LYS A 62 -5.55 1.78 -0.56
C LYS A 62 -5.83 1.50 0.91
N ARG A 63 -5.87 0.22 1.30
CA ARG A 63 -6.11 -0.15 2.70
C ARG A 63 -5.02 0.37 3.63
N ALA A 64 -3.76 0.36 3.21
CA ALA A 64 -2.65 0.95 3.95
C ALA A 64 -2.81 2.47 4.14
N ILE A 65 -3.28 3.18 3.11
CA ILE A 65 -3.58 4.62 3.18
C ILE A 65 -4.76 4.88 4.11
N ASP A 66 -5.85 4.11 4.01
CA ASP A 66 -7.02 4.26 4.88
C ASP A 66 -6.64 4.07 6.36
N LEU A 67 -5.75 3.13 6.65
CA LEU A 67 -5.24 2.87 8.00
C LEU A 67 -4.25 3.93 8.47
N LYS A 68 -3.39 4.43 7.58
CA LYS A 68 -2.40 5.46 7.89
C LYS A 68 -2.22 6.43 6.73
N PRO A 69 -3.04 7.50 6.67
CA PRO A 69 -2.99 8.48 5.59
C PRO A 69 -1.65 9.19 5.48
N ASN A 70 -0.97 9.39 6.62
CA ASN A 70 0.32 10.08 6.67
C ASN A 70 1.51 9.16 6.36
N TRP A 71 1.30 7.95 5.81
CA TRP A 71 2.39 7.02 5.51
C TRP A 71 2.82 7.11 4.03
N PRO A 72 4.00 7.69 3.73
CA PRO A 72 4.39 7.95 2.34
C PRO A 72 4.57 6.68 1.49
N LYS A 73 5.01 5.58 2.12
CA LYS A 73 5.21 4.30 1.40
C LYS A 73 3.87 3.70 0.94
N GLY A 74 2.80 3.83 1.73
CA GLY A 74 1.47 3.37 1.35
C GLY A 74 0.97 4.06 0.08
N HIS A 75 1.08 5.39 0.03
CA HIS A 75 0.79 6.18 -1.17
C HIS A 75 1.67 5.79 -2.35
N TYR A 76 2.97 5.59 -2.14
CA TYR A 76 3.87 5.15 -3.19
C TYR A 76 3.46 3.80 -3.81
N HIS A 77 3.14 2.79 -2.98
CA HIS A 77 2.71 1.49 -3.48
C HIS A 77 1.37 1.57 -4.24
N PHE A 78 0.40 2.32 -3.70
CA PHE A 78 -0.88 2.55 -4.37
C PHE A 78 -0.69 3.22 -5.74
N CYS A 79 0.07 4.31 -5.78
CA CYS A 79 0.33 5.06 -7.02
C CYS A 79 1.09 4.21 -8.05
N LYS A 80 2.07 3.42 -7.59
CA LYS A 80 2.83 2.53 -8.47
C LYS A 80 1.94 1.44 -9.07
N ALA A 81 1.06 0.83 -8.27
CA ALA A 81 0.09 -0.15 -8.76
C ALA A 81 -0.90 0.45 -9.76
N LEU A 82 -1.39 1.66 -9.49
CA LEU A 82 -2.34 2.38 -10.33
C LEU A 82 -1.71 2.80 -11.68
N LEU A 83 -0.46 3.27 -11.66
CA LEU A 83 0.31 3.55 -12.87
C LEU A 83 0.51 2.30 -13.72
N SER A 84 0.82 1.15 -13.10
CA SER A 84 0.96 -0.12 -13.80
C SER A 84 -0.36 -0.66 -14.38
N LEU A 85 -1.51 -0.23 -13.86
CA LEU A 85 -2.84 -0.54 -14.41
C LEU A 85 -3.26 0.39 -15.55
N GLY A 86 -2.48 1.45 -15.84
CA GLY A 86 -2.79 2.43 -16.89
C GLY A 86 -3.68 3.59 -16.44
N GLU A 87 -4.03 3.67 -15.15
CA GLU A 87 -4.86 4.75 -14.57
C GLU A 87 -3.99 5.94 -14.13
N GLY A 88 -3.21 6.50 -15.06
CA GLY A 88 -2.22 7.54 -14.77
C GLY A 88 -2.80 8.85 -14.22
N PHE A 89 -4.01 9.24 -14.62
CA PHE A 89 -4.63 10.50 -14.18
C PHE A 89 -5.02 10.49 -12.69
N ALA A 90 -5.68 9.42 -12.24
CA ALA A 90 -6.02 9.22 -10.83
C ALA A 90 -4.77 9.12 -9.95
N THR A 91 -3.68 8.56 -10.50
CA THR A 91 -2.37 8.51 -9.83
C THR A 91 -1.82 9.90 -9.55
N MET A 92 -1.87 10.82 -10.51
CA MET A 92 -1.37 12.20 -10.34
C MET A 92 -2.12 12.96 -9.24
N GLN A 93 -3.44 12.83 -9.18
CA GLN A 93 -4.24 13.45 -8.11
C GLN A 93 -3.85 12.93 -6.73
N HIS A 94 -3.65 11.61 -6.60
CA HIS A 94 -3.27 11.00 -5.33
C HIS A 94 -1.85 11.39 -4.88
N VAL A 95 -0.87 11.40 -5.79
CA VAL A 95 0.50 11.86 -5.49
C VAL A 95 0.50 13.32 -5.04
N TRP A 96 -0.30 14.17 -5.69
CA TRP A 96 -0.44 15.57 -5.33
C TRP A 96 -1.01 15.76 -3.91
N ILE A 97 -2.07 15.03 -3.56
CA ILE A 97 -2.64 15.02 -2.19
C ILE A 97 -1.60 14.54 -1.18
N ALA A 98 -0.89 13.45 -1.47
CA ALA A 98 0.13 12.90 -0.57
C ALA A 98 1.31 13.87 -0.34
N GLN A 99 1.75 14.59 -1.38
CA GLN A 99 2.79 15.63 -1.26
C GLN A 99 2.29 16.81 -0.43
N LYS A 100 1.07 17.29 -0.66
CA LYS A 100 0.46 18.38 0.10
C LYS A 100 0.28 18.04 1.58
N GLN A 101 -0.06 16.79 1.87
CA GLN A 101 -0.17 16.28 3.23
C GLN A 101 1.18 16.24 3.97
N LYS A 102 2.28 16.00 3.25
CA LYS A 102 3.66 16.09 3.78
C LYS A 102 4.07 17.54 4.06
N GLU A 103 3.57 18.49 3.27
CA GLU A 103 3.82 19.93 3.45
C GLU A 103 2.90 20.58 4.49
N GLY A 104 1.93 19.85 5.04
CA GLY A 104 0.95 20.38 6.00
C GLY A 104 -0.06 21.36 5.40
N ILE A 105 -0.13 21.46 4.07
CA ILE A 105 -1.02 22.36 3.33
C ILE A 105 -2.25 21.53 2.94
N VAL A 106 -3.28 21.56 3.78
CA VAL A 106 -4.57 20.91 3.47
C VAL A 106 -5.44 21.93 2.72
N GLU A 107 -5.31 21.98 1.40
CA GLU A 107 -6.35 22.55 0.55
C GLU A 107 -6.92 21.42 -0.32
N VAL A 108 -8.01 20.84 0.20
CA VAL A 108 -8.83 19.87 -0.53
C VAL A 108 -9.68 20.67 -1.51
N PHE A 109 -9.21 20.83 -2.75
CA PHE A 109 -10.13 21.13 -3.85
C PHE A 109 -10.84 19.84 -4.22
N LEU A 110 -12.02 19.64 -3.63
CA LEU A 110 -13.06 18.86 -4.28
C LEU A 110 -13.33 19.56 -5.60
N VAL A 111 -12.88 18.97 -6.71
CA VAL A 111 -13.40 19.36 -8.02
C VAL A 111 -14.85 18.93 -7.99
N GLU A 112 -15.73 19.89 -7.70
CA GLU A 112 -17.15 19.81 -7.98
C GLU A 112 -17.30 19.48 -9.47
N ASN A 113 -17.55 18.20 -9.76
CA ASN A 113 -18.29 17.86 -10.96
C ASN A 113 -19.73 18.32 -10.71
N GLY A 114 -20.03 19.54 -11.15
CA GLY A 114 -21.35 20.14 -11.02
C GLY A 114 -21.51 21.30 -11.98
N HIS A 115 -22.07 20.98 -13.16
CA HIS A 115 -22.61 21.83 -14.23
C HIS A 115 -21.68 22.21 -15.39
#